data_AF-A0A369M1E2-F1
#
_entry.id   AF-A0A369M1E2-F1
#
_cell.length_a   1.000
_cell.length_b   1.000
_cell.length_c   1.000
_cell.angle_alpha   90.00
_cell.angle_beta   90.00
_cell.angle_gamma   90.00
#
_symmetry.space_group_name_H-M   'P 1'
#
loop_
_entity.id
_entity.type
_entity.pdbx_description
1 polymer ?
#
loop_
_entity_poly.entity_id
_entity_poly.type
_entity_poly.pdbx_seq_one_letter_code
_entity_poly.pdbx_strand_id
1 'polypeptide(L)'
;MLVHQFEEYAWPGGFPLISNMIVFNEIERSDRYILNQRQCFVSNVFLCYLCYLVPILFPQFIWLAAAQIFQGLWQIPAHGIVLNMRLKSVYNPGLFAAVFLQLPVAIVFIWYVLTFMPEAAGQLWWGIPGSLVLLGISFGLPILFMHDRDSKHPFEERELWGYKREYVAKVWEERKAAAAADPDSVPQGLFGKVKKAK
;
A
#
# COMPACT_ATOMS: atom_id res chain seq x y z
N MET A 1 -9.37 1.56 7.73
CA MET A 1 -9.10 0.63 6.63
C MET A 1 -10.13 0.73 5.49
N LEU A 2 -11.42 0.56 5.74
CA LEU A 2 -12.46 0.57 4.68
C LEU A 2 -12.42 1.78 3.72
N VAL A 3 -12.34 3.01 4.24
CA VAL A 3 -12.28 4.20 3.37
C VAL A 3 -11.00 4.25 2.54
N HIS A 4 -9.88 3.76 3.09
CA HIS A 4 -8.61 3.70 2.37
C HIS A 4 -8.66 2.68 1.22
N GLN A 5 -9.19 1.48 1.48
CA GLN A 5 -9.53 0.50 0.43
C GLN A 5 -10.51 1.07 -0.61
N PHE A 6 -11.55 1.78 -0.16
CA PHE A 6 -12.51 2.37 -1.07
C PHE A 6 -11.84 3.38 -2.01
N GLU A 7 -10.96 4.24 -1.49
CA GLU A 7 -10.20 5.15 -2.34
C GLU A 7 -9.38 4.40 -3.38
N GLU A 8 -8.62 3.39 -2.96
CA GLU A 8 -7.70 2.63 -3.80
C GLU A 8 -8.39 1.85 -4.92
N TYR A 9 -9.48 1.15 -4.61
CA TYR A 9 -10.10 0.16 -5.52
C TYR A 9 -11.43 0.63 -6.14
N ALA A 10 -12.13 1.58 -5.53
CA ALA A 10 -13.47 1.99 -5.99
C ALA A 10 -13.52 3.44 -6.49
N TRP A 11 -13.29 4.43 -5.63
CA TRP A 11 -13.34 5.83 -6.02
C TRP A 11 -12.39 6.71 -5.20
N PRO A 12 -11.46 7.44 -5.84
CA PRO A 12 -11.32 7.62 -7.29
C PRO A 12 -10.68 6.43 -8.02
N GLY A 13 -10.20 5.41 -7.30
CA GLY A 13 -9.77 4.14 -7.86
C GLY A 13 -8.48 4.19 -8.67
N GLY A 14 -8.09 3.05 -9.23
CA GLY A 14 -6.92 2.91 -10.11
C GLY A 14 -5.60 2.67 -9.39
N PHE A 15 -5.62 2.47 -8.06
CA PHE A 15 -4.42 2.10 -7.29
C PHE A 15 -3.71 0.86 -7.83
N PRO A 16 -4.40 -0.20 -8.31
CA PRO A 16 -3.74 -1.36 -8.92
C PRO A 16 -2.78 -1.00 -10.05
N LEU A 17 -3.22 -0.24 -11.05
CA LEU A 17 -2.37 0.13 -12.18
C LEU A 17 -1.38 1.23 -11.82
N ILE A 18 -1.73 2.18 -10.94
CA ILE A 18 -0.76 3.14 -10.42
C ILE A 18 0.40 2.40 -9.76
N SER A 19 0.12 1.42 -8.91
CA SER A 19 1.15 0.64 -8.23
C SER A 19 1.97 -0.18 -9.23
N ASN A 20 1.32 -1.01 -10.04
CA ASN A 20 2.02 -1.92 -10.94
C ASN A 20 2.77 -1.16 -12.04
N MET A 21 2.13 -0.24 -12.75
CA MET A 21 2.75 0.48 -13.86
C MET A 21 3.67 1.59 -13.36
N ILE A 22 3.23 2.46 -12.44
CA ILE A 22 3.98 3.68 -12.09
C ILE A 22 5.01 3.44 -10.99
N VAL A 23 4.64 2.73 -9.92
CA VAL A 23 5.54 2.48 -8.79
C VAL A 23 6.52 1.35 -9.11
N PHE A 24 6.02 0.24 -9.65
CA PHE A 24 6.81 -0.97 -9.90
C PHE A 24 7.32 -1.12 -11.33
N ASN A 25 7.02 -0.18 -12.22
CA ASN A 25 7.47 -0.18 -13.62
C ASN A 25 7.09 -1.44 -14.41
N GLU A 26 5.99 -2.11 -14.05
CA GLU A 26 5.52 -3.28 -14.78
C GLU A 26 4.87 -2.88 -16.11
N ILE A 27 5.28 -3.55 -17.20
CA ILE A 27 4.82 -3.26 -18.57
C ILE A 27 4.15 -4.44 -19.27
N GLU A 28 4.37 -5.68 -18.83
CA GLU A 28 3.87 -6.89 -19.51
C GLU A 28 2.51 -7.34 -18.96
N ARG A 29 2.39 -7.43 -17.63
CA ARG A 29 1.26 -8.04 -16.91
C ARG A 29 0.74 -7.15 -15.80
N SER A 30 0.56 -5.86 -16.09
CA SER A 30 0.21 -4.83 -15.10
C SER A 30 -1.13 -5.03 -14.40
N ASP A 31 -2.03 -5.85 -14.96
CA ASP A 31 -3.30 -6.23 -14.36
C ASP A 31 -3.18 -7.26 -13.23
N ARG A 32 -2.01 -7.89 -13.08
CA ARG A 32 -1.79 -8.99 -12.10
C ARG A 32 -0.37 -9.07 -11.52
N TYR A 33 0.53 -8.19 -11.92
CA TYR A 33 1.90 -8.16 -11.47
C TYR A 33 2.36 -6.71 -11.28
N ILE A 34 3.03 -6.34 -10.19
CA ILE A 34 3.46 -7.15 -9.04
C ILE A 34 2.29 -7.51 -8.12
N LEU A 35 1.38 -6.56 -7.91
CA LEU A 35 0.18 -6.75 -7.11
C LEU A 35 -0.88 -7.51 -7.93
N ASN A 36 -1.69 -8.31 -7.24
CA ASN A 36 -2.85 -9.02 -7.78
C ASN A 36 -3.96 -9.09 -6.73
N GLN A 37 -5.19 -9.43 -7.15
CA GLN A 37 -6.33 -9.44 -6.24
C GLN A 37 -6.14 -10.36 -5.04
N ARG A 38 -5.59 -11.57 -5.25
CA ARG A 38 -5.39 -12.54 -4.17
C ARG A 38 -4.44 -11.97 -3.11
N GLN A 39 -3.32 -11.39 -3.53
CA GLN A 39 -2.37 -10.77 -2.62
C GLN A 39 -2.98 -9.57 -1.90
N CYS A 40 -3.65 -8.67 -2.62
CA CYS A 40 -4.31 -7.50 -2.02
C CYS A 40 -5.44 -7.90 -1.05
N PHE A 41 -6.17 -8.96 -1.33
CA PHE A 41 -7.20 -9.51 -0.44
C PHE A 41 -6.57 -10.06 0.86
N VAL A 42 -5.49 -10.85 0.74
CA VAL A 42 -4.77 -11.36 1.91
C VAL A 42 -4.22 -10.22 2.76
N SER A 43 -3.53 -9.25 2.15
CA SER A 43 -3.01 -8.08 2.84
C SER A 43 -4.12 -7.27 3.52
N ASN A 44 -5.08 -6.78 2.73
CA ASN A 44 -5.98 -5.73 3.20
C ASN A 44 -7.16 -6.26 4.01
N VAL A 45 -7.61 -7.49 3.76
CA VAL A 45 -8.75 -8.07 4.47
C VAL A 45 -8.28 -8.96 5.61
N PHE A 46 -7.45 -9.97 5.34
CA PHE A 46 -7.07 -10.88 6.42
C PHE A 46 -6.03 -10.25 7.35
N LEU A 47 -4.88 -9.83 6.83
CA LEU A 47 -3.76 -9.41 7.66
C LEU A 47 -4.04 -8.06 8.34
N CYS A 48 -4.49 -7.05 7.61
CA CYS A 48 -4.81 -5.76 8.21
C CYS A 48 -5.90 -5.87 9.28
N TYR A 49 -7.03 -6.58 9.04
CA TYR A 49 -8.08 -6.69 10.05
C TYR A 49 -7.61 -7.48 11.28
N LEU A 50 -6.78 -8.52 11.11
CA LEU A 50 -6.17 -9.19 12.25
C LEU A 50 -5.32 -8.23 13.08
N CYS A 51 -4.53 -7.36 12.43
CA CYS A 51 -3.74 -6.34 13.12
C CYS A 51 -4.62 -5.31 13.86
N TYR A 52 -5.82 -5.02 13.37
CA TYR A 52 -6.82 -4.22 14.11
C TYR A 52 -7.49 -4.98 15.27
N LEU A 53 -7.77 -6.27 15.10
CA LEU A 53 -8.47 -7.07 16.12
C LEU A 53 -7.60 -7.37 17.34
N VAL A 54 -6.31 -7.64 17.14
CA VAL A 54 -5.38 -7.96 18.23
C VAL A 54 -5.39 -6.91 19.36
N PRO A 55 -5.19 -5.59 19.10
CA PRO A 55 -5.22 -4.59 20.17
C PRO A 55 -6.61 -4.42 20.81
N ILE A 56 -7.70 -4.77 20.12
CA ILE A 56 -9.06 -4.75 20.69
C ILE A 56 -9.22 -5.89 21.72
N LEU A 57 -8.67 -7.06 21.42
CA LEU A 57 -8.74 -8.23 22.30
C LEU A 57 -7.76 -8.15 23.49
N PHE A 58 -6.68 -7.38 23.35
CA PHE A 58 -5.69 -7.18 24.40
C PHE A 58 -5.44 -5.70 24.71
N PRO A 59 -6.46 -4.96 25.18
CA PRO A 59 -6.41 -3.50 25.34
C PRO A 59 -5.41 -3.04 26.42
N GLN A 60 -4.98 -3.93 27.32
CA GLN A 60 -3.97 -3.64 28.34
C GLN A 60 -2.57 -3.39 27.75
N PHE A 61 -2.30 -3.88 26.53
CA PHE A 61 -1.02 -3.70 25.85
C PHE A 61 -1.12 -2.54 24.85
N ILE A 62 -1.01 -1.31 25.35
CA ILE A 62 -1.12 -0.07 24.56
C ILE A 62 -0.16 -0.05 23.38
N TRP A 63 1.01 -0.68 23.50
CA TRP A 63 1.96 -0.76 22.38
C TRP A 63 1.40 -1.50 21.15
N LEU A 64 0.47 -2.46 21.32
CA LEU A 64 -0.18 -3.15 20.20
C LEU A 64 -1.09 -2.18 19.43
N ALA A 65 -1.86 -1.35 20.14
CA ALA A 65 -2.68 -0.32 19.53
C ALA A 65 -1.80 0.75 18.87
N ALA A 66 -0.74 1.18 19.55
CA ALA A 66 0.22 2.14 19.02
C ALA A 66 0.88 1.63 17.72
N ALA A 67 1.26 0.34 17.67
CA ALA A 67 1.83 -0.27 16.47
C ALA A 67 0.86 -0.20 15.27
N GLN A 68 -0.42 -0.54 15.47
CA GLN A 68 -1.43 -0.46 14.41
C GLN A 68 -1.70 1.00 13.97
N ILE A 69 -1.76 1.92 14.93
CA ILE A 69 -1.98 3.35 14.65
C ILE A 69 -0.80 3.93 13.86
N PHE A 70 0.43 3.66 14.28
CA PHE A 70 1.63 4.14 13.59
C PHE A 70 1.84 3.44 12.25
N GLN A 71 1.40 2.19 12.09
CA GLN A 71 1.34 1.53 10.78
C GLN A 71 0.45 2.32 9.81
N GLY A 72 -0.69 2.83 10.29
CA GLY A 72 -1.51 3.78 9.53
C GLY A 72 -0.77 5.08 9.20
N LEU A 73 -0.01 5.64 10.14
CA LEU A 73 0.77 6.86 9.87
C LEU A 73 1.82 6.70 8.78
N TRP A 74 2.40 5.51 8.59
CA TRP A 74 3.32 5.24 7.47
C TRP A 74 2.66 5.39 6.09
N GLN A 75 1.32 5.38 6.01
CA GLN A 75 0.60 5.67 4.77
C GLN A 75 0.74 7.14 4.35
N ILE A 76 1.01 8.07 5.27
CA ILE A 76 1.18 9.49 4.95
C ILE A 76 2.43 9.73 4.11
N PRO A 77 3.66 9.29 4.48
CA PRO A 77 4.80 9.42 3.59
C PRO A 77 4.66 8.53 2.34
N ALA A 78 4.05 7.34 2.44
CA ALA A 78 3.84 6.48 1.27
C ALA A 78 2.96 7.16 0.21
N HIS A 79 1.73 7.55 0.56
CA HIS A 79 0.81 8.19 -0.38
C HIS A 79 1.17 9.67 -0.59
N GLY A 80 1.49 10.41 0.46
CA GLY A 80 1.70 11.86 0.41
C GLY A 80 2.97 12.28 -0.30
N ILE A 81 4.03 11.47 -0.20
CA ILE A 81 5.35 11.79 -0.78
C ILE A 81 5.69 10.79 -1.89
N VAL A 82 5.89 9.51 -1.57
CA VAL A 82 6.49 8.55 -2.51
C VAL A 82 5.62 8.33 -3.75
N LEU A 83 4.34 8.01 -3.58
CA LEU A 83 3.43 7.77 -4.70
C LEU A 83 3.19 9.05 -5.51
N ASN A 84 3.01 10.17 -4.83
CA ASN A 84 2.82 11.47 -5.46
C ASN A 84 4.04 11.89 -6.31
N MET A 85 5.27 11.68 -5.82
CA MET A 85 6.49 11.91 -6.60
C MET A 85 6.55 11.03 -7.85
N ARG A 86 6.19 9.75 -7.74
CA ARG A 86 6.19 8.80 -8.88
C ARG A 86 5.09 9.11 -9.89
N LEU A 87 3.90 9.47 -9.42
CA LEU A 87 2.73 9.83 -10.23
C LEU A 87 2.77 11.28 -10.74
N LYS A 88 3.79 12.06 -10.33
CA LYS A 88 3.89 13.50 -10.59
C LYS A 88 2.59 14.23 -10.22
N SER A 89 2.09 13.94 -9.02
CA SER A 89 0.78 14.35 -8.53
C SER A 89 0.87 14.94 -7.13
N VAL A 90 -0.15 15.70 -6.74
CA VAL A 90 -0.36 16.13 -5.34
C VAL A 90 -1.32 15.21 -4.59
N TYR A 91 -2.00 14.33 -5.32
CA TYR A 91 -2.95 13.36 -4.79
C TYR A 91 -2.83 12.01 -5.51
N ASN A 92 -3.19 10.95 -4.79
CA ASN A 92 -3.42 9.62 -5.29
C ASN A 92 -4.45 8.90 -4.38
N PRO A 93 -5.13 7.86 -4.90
CA PRO A 93 -6.00 7.00 -4.11
C PRO A 93 -5.32 6.51 -2.81
N GLY A 94 -5.97 6.73 -1.67
CA GLY A 94 -5.49 6.38 -0.34
C GLY A 94 -4.96 7.56 0.46
N LEU A 95 -4.62 8.69 -0.19
CA LEU A 95 -4.08 9.86 0.50
C LEU A 95 -5.11 10.55 1.39
N PHE A 96 -6.37 10.65 0.96
CA PHE A 96 -7.39 11.32 1.78
C PHE A 96 -7.63 10.51 3.05
N ALA A 97 -7.78 9.19 2.93
CA ALA A 97 -7.97 8.33 4.09
C ALA A 97 -6.76 8.41 5.06
N ALA A 98 -5.54 8.50 4.54
CA ALA A 98 -4.34 8.66 5.38
C ALA A 98 -4.35 10.00 6.14
N VAL A 99 -4.61 11.11 5.45
CA VAL A 99 -4.51 12.46 6.03
C VAL A 99 -5.71 12.85 6.88
N PHE A 100 -6.93 12.52 6.45
CA PHE A 100 -8.16 13.02 7.08
C PHE A 100 -8.82 12.00 8.01
N LEU A 101 -8.39 10.74 8.00
CA LEU A 101 -8.92 9.72 8.92
C LEU A 101 -7.82 9.12 9.80
N GLN A 102 -6.75 8.59 9.22
CA GLN A 102 -5.71 7.90 10.00
C GLN A 102 -4.91 8.88 10.87
N LEU A 103 -4.51 10.03 10.34
CA LEU A 103 -3.77 11.04 11.10
C LEU A 103 -4.58 11.61 12.29
N PRO A 104 -5.84 12.06 12.14
CA PRO A 104 -6.62 12.52 13.29
C PRO A 104 -6.82 11.45 14.35
N VAL A 105 -7.09 10.20 13.94
CA VAL A 105 -7.22 9.07 14.88
C VAL A 105 -5.91 8.87 15.65
N ALA A 106 -4.75 8.96 14.98
CA ALA A 106 -3.46 8.86 15.64
C ALA A 106 -3.21 9.99 16.64
N ILE A 107 -3.53 11.24 16.27
CA ILE A 107 -3.41 12.41 17.16
C ILE A 107 -4.27 12.22 18.41
N VAL A 108 -5.54 11.84 18.24
CA VAL A 108 -6.46 11.62 19.35
C VAL A 108 -5.99 10.45 20.23
N PHE A 109 -5.51 9.36 19.63
CA PHE A 109 -4.97 8.22 20.36
C PHE A 109 -3.75 8.60 21.22
N ILE A 110 -2.78 9.29 20.63
CA ILE A 110 -1.58 9.75 21.35
C ILE A 110 -1.97 10.70 22.48
N TRP A 111 -2.81 11.69 22.19
CA TRP A 111 -3.30 12.62 23.20
C TRP A 111 -4.02 11.90 24.35
N TYR A 112 -4.88 10.93 24.03
CA TYR A 112 -5.62 10.16 25.03
C TYR A 112 -4.67 9.38 25.94
N VAL A 113 -3.69 8.66 25.37
CA VAL A 113 -2.70 7.90 26.15
C VAL A 113 -1.87 8.82 27.03
N LEU A 114 -1.39 9.96 26.50
CA LEU A 114 -0.58 10.91 27.27
C LEU A 114 -1.37 11.60 28.40
N THR A 115 -2.68 11.81 28.22
CA THR A 115 -3.51 12.55 29.17
C THR A 115 -4.12 11.66 30.24
N PHE A 116 -4.62 10.48 29.86
CA PHE A 116 -5.44 9.63 30.73
C PHE A 116 -4.77 8.32 31.13
N MET A 117 -3.64 7.96 30.50
CA MET A 117 -2.88 6.73 30.80
C MET A 117 -1.36 7.03 30.89
N PRO A 118 -0.93 8.05 31.65
CA PRO A 118 0.46 8.51 31.66
C PRO A 118 1.45 7.41 32.07
N GLU A 119 1.04 6.47 32.94
CA GLU A 119 1.83 5.29 33.32
C GLU A 119 2.08 4.33 32.15
N ALA A 120 1.19 4.30 31.15
CA ALA A 120 1.33 3.50 29.95
C ALA A 120 1.97 4.26 28.78
N ALA A 121 2.21 5.57 28.89
CA ALA A 121 2.73 6.40 27.80
C ALA A 121 4.07 5.90 27.24
N GLY A 122 4.91 5.30 28.08
CA GLY A 122 6.17 4.69 27.64
C GLY A 122 5.99 3.59 26.59
N GLN A 123 4.81 2.95 26.53
CA GLN A 123 4.49 1.93 25.53
C GLN A 123 4.37 2.48 24.10
N LEU A 124 4.16 3.80 23.93
CA LEU A 124 4.14 4.42 22.60
C LEU A 124 5.46 4.20 21.87
N TRP A 125 6.60 4.20 22.58
CA TRP A 125 7.91 3.94 21.97
C TRP A 125 8.01 2.55 21.35
N TRP A 126 7.39 1.53 21.96
CA TRP A 126 7.33 0.17 21.42
C TRP A 126 6.38 0.05 20.22
N GLY A 127 5.42 0.96 20.08
CA GLY A 127 4.57 1.06 18.90
C GLY A 127 5.36 1.33 17.62
N ILE A 128 6.49 2.05 17.68
CA ILE A 128 7.29 2.40 16.49
C ILE A 128 7.90 1.15 15.82
N PRO A 129 8.76 0.34 16.49
CA PRO A 129 9.26 -0.89 15.90
C PRO A 129 8.12 -1.89 15.61
N GLY A 130 7.08 -1.94 16.46
CA GLY A 130 5.89 -2.74 16.21
C GLY A 130 5.23 -2.39 14.87
N SER A 131 5.10 -1.11 14.53
CA SER A 131 4.48 -0.66 13.29
C SER A 131 5.25 -1.10 12.03
N LEU A 132 6.59 -1.13 12.11
CA LEU A 132 7.44 -1.61 11.01
C LEU A 132 7.29 -3.12 10.82
N VAL A 133 7.21 -3.87 11.92
CA VAL A 133 6.93 -5.31 11.89
C VAL A 133 5.56 -5.56 11.27
N LEU A 134 4.53 -4.81 11.68
CA LEU A 134 3.19 -4.94 11.10
C LEU A 134 3.17 -4.59 9.62
N LEU A 135 3.86 -3.53 9.18
CA LEU A 135 3.98 -3.16 7.77
C LEU A 135 4.65 -4.28 6.96
N GLY A 136 5.71 -4.87 7.50
CA GLY A 136 6.38 -6.04 6.92
C GLY A 136 5.44 -7.23 6.80
N ILE A 137 4.73 -7.58 7.86
CA ILE A 137 3.82 -8.74 7.87
C ILE A 137 2.63 -8.53 6.93
N SER A 138 1.98 -7.37 6.97
CA SER A 138 0.73 -7.10 6.25
C SER A 138 0.92 -6.79 4.76
N PHE A 139 2.05 -6.18 4.38
CA PHE A 139 2.31 -5.76 2.99
C PHE A 139 3.60 -6.33 2.43
N GLY A 140 4.71 -6.21 3.16
CA GLY A 140 6.03 -6.65 2.69
C GLY A 140 6.09 -8.13 2.33
N LEU A 141 5.71 -9.02 3.27
CA LEU A 141 5.75 -10.47 3.07
C LEU A 141 4.76 -10.91 1.98
N PRO A 142 3.48 -10.47 1.95
CA PRO A 142 2.58 -10.83 0.86
C PRO A 142 3.10 -10.41 -0.52
N ILE A 143 3.64 -9.19 -0.67
CA ILE A 143 4.23 -8.75 -1.95
C ILE A 143 5.43 -9.65 -2.32
N LEU A 144 6.30 -9.94 -1.35
CA LEU A 144 7.49 -10.77 -1.57
C LEU A 144 7.15 -12.21 -1.96
N PHE A 145 6.12 -12.81 -1.38
CA PHE A 145 5.83 -14.24 -1.57
C PHE A 145 4.67 -14.53 -2.52
N MET A 146 3.83 -13.55 -2.84
CA MET A 146 2.60 -13.75 -3.63
C MET A 146 2.57 -12.96 -4.95
N HIS A 147 3.67 -12.29 -5.33
CA HIS A 147 3.83 -11.74 -6.68
C HIS A 147 3.89 -12.87 -7.70
N ASP A 148 3.07 -12.79 -8.74
CA ASP A 148 2.94 -13.86 -9.73
C ASP A 148 2.46 -13.31 -11.07
N ARG A 149 3.31 -13.40 -12.11
CA ARG A 149 3.00 -12.91 -13.47
C ARG A 149 1.91 -13.75 -14.15
N ASP A 150 1.73 -14.99 -13.72
CA ASP A 150 0.75 -15.94 -14.23
C ASP A 150 -0.43 -16.13 -13.28
N SER A 151 -0.59 -15.21 -12.31
CA SER A 151 -1.69 -15.23 -11.34
C SER A 151 -3.04 -15.37 -12.04
N LYS A 152 -3.85 -16.32 -11.57
CA LYS A 152 -5.24 -16.52 -12.01
C LYS A 152 -6.21 -15.48 -11.43
N HIS A 153 -5.69 -14.52 -10.65
CA HIS A 153 -6.48 -13.51 -9.94
C HIS A 153 -6.05 -12.09 -10.38
N PRO A 154 -6.25 -11.72 -11.66
CA PRO A 154 -6.05 -10.34 -12.09
C PRO A 154 -7.04 -9.40 -11.40
N PHE A 155 -6.70 -8.13 -11.31
CA PHE A 155 -7.67 -7.10 -10.94
C PHE A 155 -8.82 -7.04 -11.94
N GLU A 156 -10.02 -6.78 -11.42
CA GLU A 156 -11.20 -6.61 -12.25
C GLU A 156 -11.08 -5.30 -13.04
N GLU A 157 -11.68 -5.27 -14.24
CA GLU A 157 -11.59 -4.11 -15.14
C GLU A 157 -12.02 -2.79 -14.46
N ARG A 158 -13.03 -2.86 -13.57
CA ARG A 158 -13.52 -1.71 -12.79
C ARG A 158 -12.51 -1.16 -11.78
N GLU A 159 -11.52 -1.95 -11.36
CA GLU A 159 -10.52 -1.59 -10.35
C GLU A 159 -9.23 -1.06 -11.00
N LEU A 160 -8.99 -1.39 -12.27
CA LEU A 160 -7.75 -1.10 -12.98
C LEU A 160 -7.55 0.40 -13.19
N TRP A 161 -8.58 1.09 -13.67
CA TRP A 161 -8.50 2.49 -14.07
C TRP A 161 -9.24 3.39 -13.09
N GLY A 162 -8.71 4.59 -12.91
CA GLY A 162 -9.32 5.59 -12.04
C GLY A 162 -8.56 6.89 -12.09
N TYR A 163 -8.04 7.33 -10.95
CA TYR A 163 -7.32 8.58 -10.85
C TYR A 163 -6.14 8.65 -11.84
N LYS A 164 -6.03 9.78 -12.57
CA LYS A 164 -4.98 10.03 -13.57
C LYS A 164 -4.87 8.97 -14.68
N ARG A 165 -5.98 8.31 -15.05
CA ARG A 165 -6.06 7.31 -16.12
C ARG A 165 -5.23 7.64 -17.36
N GLU A 166 -5.43 8.81 -17.97
CA GLU A 166 -4.76 9.20 -19.22
C GLU A 166 -3.24 9.27 -19.07
N TYR A 167 -2.76 9.83 -17.95
CA TYR A 167 -1.33 9.90 -17.65
C TYR A 167 -0.74 8.51 -17.42
N VAL A 168 -1.43 7.66 -16.65
CA VAL A 168 -0.97 6.29 -16.36
C VAL A 168 -0.88 5.48 -17.66
N ALA A 169 -1.90 5.56 -18.52
CA ALA A 169 -1.92 4.91 -19.83
C ALA A 169 -0.78 5.42 -20.73
N LYS A 170 -0.58 6.74 -20.80
CA LYS A 170 0.50 7.35 -21.59
C LYS A 170 1.88 6.85 -21.16
N VAL A 171 2.18 6.88 -19.87
CA VAL A 171 3.48 6.42 -19.33
C VAL A 171 3.71 4.94 -19.64
N TRP A 172 2.66 4.12 -19.59
CA TRP A 172 2.77 2.70 -19.90
C TRP A 172 3.06 2.45 -21.38
N GLU A 173 2.36 3.13 -22.29
CA GLU A 173 2.61 3.04 -23.74
C GLU A 173 4.02 3.51 -24.10
N GLU A 174 4.47 4.64 -23.54
CA GLU A 174 5.83 5.15 -23.74
C GLU A 174 6.88 4.14 -23.29
N ARG A 175 6.68 3.49 -22.13
CA ARG A 175 7.60 2.46 -21.63
C ARG A 175 7.57 1.17 -22.45
N LYS A 176 6.40 0.76 -22.94
CA LYS A 176 6.30 -0.38 -23.85
C LYS A 176 7.04 -0.13 -25.15
N ALA A 177 6.86 1.05 -25.76
CA ALA A 177 7.59 1.43 -26.96
C ALA A 177 9.10 1.49 -26.73
N ALA A 178 9.53 2.07 -25.60
CA ALA A 178 10.94 2.11 -25.21
C ALA A 178 11.52 0.70 -25.00
N ALA A 179 10.84 -0.18 -24.27
CA ALA A 179 11.28 -1.57 -24.06
C ALA A 179 11.35 -2.39 -25.36
N ALA A 180 10.48 -2.11 -26.32
CA ALA A 180 10.50 -2.75 -27.63
C ALA A 180 11.70 -2.30 -28.49
N ALA A 181 12.13 -1.05 -28.33
CA ALA A 181 13.31 -0.50 -29.01
C ALA A 181 14.62 -0.91 -28.33
N ASP A 182 14.66 -0.85 -27.00
CA ASP A 182 15.79 -1.22 -26.16
C ASP A 182 15.28 -1.80 -24.82
N PRO A 183 15.39 -3.12 -24.59
CA PRO A 183 14.94 -3.78 -23.37
C PRO A 183 15.60 -3.31 -22.07
N ASP A 184 16.69 -2.56 -22.14
CA ASP A 184 17.41 -2.03 -20.97
C ASP A 184 17.13 -0.54 -20.72
N SER A 185 16.33 0.10 -21.59
CA SER A 185 15.94 1.52 -21.47
C SER A 185 14.87 1.80 -20.41
N VAL A 186 14.12 0.77 -19.97
CA VAL A 186 13.07 0.91 -18.95
C VAL A 186 13.64 0.58 -17.57
N PRO A 187 13.40 1.41 -16.55
CA PRO A 187 13.83 1.10 -15.18
C PRO A 187 13.33 -0.27 -14.74
N GLN A 188 14.24 -1.11 -14.24
CA GLN A 188 13.87 -2.43 -13.76
C GLN A 188 12.82 -2.33 -12.63
N GLY A 189 11.81 -3.19 -12.69
CA GLY A 189 10.83 -3.31 -11.61
C GLY A 189 11.45 -3.90 -10.34
N LEU A 190 10.69 -3.91 -9.24
CA LEU A 190 11.16 -4.28 -7.90
C LEU A 190 11.92 -5.62 -7.84
N PHE A 191 11.53 -6.61 -8.67
CA PHE A 191 12.12 -7.94 -8.71
C PHE A 191 12.97 -8.22 -9.98
N GLY A 192 13.29 -7.19 -10.77
CA GLY A 192 14.09 -7.33 -11.99
C GLY A 192 13.44 -8.21 -13.08
N LYS A 193 14.23 -8.57 -14.10
CA LYS A 193 13.82 -9.57 -15.12
C LYS A 193 13.91 -10.96 -14.49
N VAL A 194 12.78 -11.60 -14.19
CA VAL A 194 12.77 -13.02 -13.83
C VAL A 194 13.18 -13.79 -15.08
N LYS A 195 14.33 -14.49 -15.04
CA LYS A 195 14.74 -15.40 -16.11
C LYS A 195 13.57 -16.35 -16.37
N LYS A 196 13.06 -16.39 -17.61
CA LYS A 196 12.12 -17.43 -18.04
C LYS A 196 12.71 -18.78 -17.59
N ALA A 197 12.03 -19.46 -16.68
CA ALA A 197 12.34 -20.85 -16.41
C ALA A 197 12.20 -21.58 -17.75
N LYS A 198 13.30 -22.18 -18.20
CA LYS A 198 13.33 -23.05 -19.38
C LYS A 198 12.52 -24.31 -19.09
#